data_AF-A0A5E4J799-F1
#
_entry.id   AF-A0A5E4J799-F1
#
_cell.length_a   1.000
_cell.length_b   1.000
_cell.length_c   1.000
_cell.angle_alpha   90.00
_cell.angle_beta   90.00
_cell.angle_gamma   90.00
#
_symmetry.space_group_name_H-M   'P 1'
#
loop_
_entity.id
_entity.type
_entity.pdbx_description
1 polymer ?
#
loop_
_entity_poly.entity_id
_entity_poly.type
_entity_poly.pdbx_seq_one_letter_code
_entity_poly.pdbx_strand_id
1 'polypeptide(L)'
;MKCPYCGSALVLGDIYQECDWDIIDGYIACDCSEYPILGGILIFKIGLLNSYLVKLLKAGMRNRALGFALDNSNGKICAISDFLESSVIFGHILKKFFIYLAKIRAGRHYVRYSDAAIPYCDLLGNGNFDTYLKNRFSSETLWSIYPFIPLLKDRQERILDLSCGMGHSSFILSTYIKPRQLFCADLKFSHLYMAKKYFAPDATFICLNANYALPFEDDFFSSLLMLDAFQSIQGRAGLAREMERVISPQGIILLLHLHNSLIRNVSPGITLPPSGWANLFQQVGVKTMPEKNVVEDFLLGNHLDLAREYSEADLNSSNALIVIGTNDKSVLHAYPNALSSFLEIKHNLIINPIYAIDHRRDRVILHRKFPSEFFRSEYPLTEKYLPNEYILDEKLALASNGRYLNIKLARLSEKDLLNVEEMMKNFAVINAPENYS
;
A
#
# COMPACT_ATOMS: atom_id res chain seq x y z
N MET A 1 -22.92 -3.67 7.53
CA MET A 1 -22.27 -4.26 6.32
C MET A 1 -23.17 -5.28 5.62
N LYS A 2 -23.14 -5.30 4.28
CA LYS A 2 -23.87 -6.26 3.43
C LYS A 2 -22.88 -7.04 2.55
N CYS A 3 -23.27 -8.24 2.12
CA CYS A 3 -22.49 -8.99 1.15
C CYS A 3 -22.54 -8.31 -0.23
N PRO A 4 -21.39 -7.91 -0.82
CA PRO A 4 -21.38 -7.24 -2.13
C PRO A 4 -21.79 -8.17 -3.29
N TYR A 5 -21.91 -9.48 -3.04
CA TYR A 5 -22.23 -10.47 -4.06
C TYR A 5 -23.71 -10.91 -4.07
N CYS A 6 -24.37 -10.99 -2.92
CA CYS A 6 -25.79 -11.38 -2.82
C CYS A 6 -26.69 -10.33 -2.16
N GLY A 7 -26.12 -9.25 -1.59
CA GLY A 7 -26.87 -8.19 -0.92
C GLY A 7 -27.41 -8.54 0.47
N SER A 8 -27.28 -9.80 0.93
CA SER A 8 -27.77 -10.22 2.24
C SER A 8 -26.91 -9.63 3.37
N ALA A 9 -27.46 -9.64 4.59
CA ALA A 9 -26.71 -9.26 5.78
C ALA A 9 -25.54 -10.24 6.01
N LEU A 10 -24.45 -9.72 6.59
CA LEU A 10 -23.32 -10.53 7.05
C LEU A 10 -23.55 -10.91 8.51
N VAL A 11 -23.41 -12.20 8.80
CA VAL A 11 -23.54 -12.75 10.16
C VAL A 11 -22.18 -13.29 10.59
N LEU A 12 -21.78 -12.99 11.82
CA LEU A 12 -20.56 -13.54 12.40
C LEU A 12 -20.76 -15.05 12.66
N GLY A 13 -19.86 -15.87 12.13
CA GLY A 13 -19.80 -17.30 12.40
C GLY A 13 -19.00 -17.60 13.67
N ASP A 14 -18.47 -18.81 13.75
CA ASP A 14 -17.64 -19.19 14.90
C ASP A 14 -16.33 -18.40 14.93
N ILE A 15 -15.95 -17.97 16.14
CA ILE A 15 -14.65 -17.38 16.44
C ILE A 15 -13.74 -18.50 16.97
N TYR A 16 -12.57 -18.66 16.34
CA TYR A 16 -11.59 -19.66 16.75
C TYR A 16 -10.40 -19.04 17.49
N GLN A 17 -10.14 -17.76 17.29
CA GLN A 17 -9.14 -16.99 18.02
C GLN A 17 -9.50 -15.50 18.05
N GLU A 18 -9.30 -14.88 19.21
CA GLU A 18 -9.55 -13.46 19.46
C GLU A 18 -8.39 -12.88 20.30
N CYS A 19 -8.07 -11.61 20.08
CA CYS A 19 -7.08 -10.86 20.86
C CYS A 19 -7.58 -9.43 21.01
N ASP A 20 -7.72 -8.92 22.24
CA ASP A 20 -8.15 -7.54 22.50
C ASP A 20 -9.39 -7.09 21.70
N TRP A 21 -10.41 -7.95 21.62
CA TRP A 21 -11.66 -7.75 20.87
C TRP A 21 -11.53 -7.88 19.33
N ASP A 22 -10.32 -8.07 18.81
CA ASP A 22 -10.08 -8.38 17.40
C ASP A 22 -10.19 -9.88 17.14
N ILE A 23 -11.03 -10.23 16.17
CA ILE A 23 -11.14 -11.61 15.68
C ILE A 23 -9.91 -11.93 14.84
N ILE A 24 -9.04 -12.78 15.37
CA ILE A 24 -7.81 -13.21 14.68
C ILE A 24 -8.14 -14.30 13.67
N ASP A 25 -8.88 -15.34 14.09
CA ASP A 25 -9.31 -16.43 13.22
C ASP A 25 -10.78 -16.73 13.44
N GLY A 26 -11.53 -16.82 12.35
CA GLY A 26 -12.98 -17.01 12.37
C GLY A 26 -13.56 -17.01 10.96
N TYR A 27 -14.87 -16.81 10.84
CA TYR A 27 -15.49 -16.53 9.55
C TYR A 27 -16.73 -15.67 9.71
N ILE A 28 -17.10 -14.98 8.65
CA ILE A 28 -18.42 -14.38 8.49
C ILE A 28 -19.18 -15.13 7.41
N ALA A 29 -20.50 -15.20 7.51
CA ALA A 29 -21.36 -15.89 6.58
C ALA A 29 -22.45 -14.96 6.03
N CYS A 30 -22.95 -15.32 4.86
CA CYS A 30 -24.11 -14.72 4.21
C CYS A 30 -24.85 -15.82 3.43
N ASP A 31 -25.92 -15.46 2.74
CA ASP A 31 -26.74 -16.44 2.00
C ASP A 31 -25.98 -17.14 0.86
N CYS A 32 -24.89 -16.54 0.36
CA CYS A 32 -24.15 -17.10 -0.78
C CYS A 32 -22.81 -17.77 -0.43
N SER A 33 -22.19 -17.47 0.72
CA SER A 33 -20.86 -18.01 1.06
C SER A 33 -20.47 -17.77 2.52
N GLU A 34 -19.47 -18.54 2.97
CA GLU A 34 -18.65 -18.26 4.15
C GLU A 34 -17.34 -17.57 3.71
N TYR A 35 -16.89 -16.57 4.46
CA TYR A 35 -15.67 -15.79 4.23
C TYR A 35 -14.76 -15.90 5.44
N PRO A 36 -13.56 -16.49 5.30
CA PRO A 36 -12.67 -16.71 6.43
C PRO A 36 -12.01 -15.39 6.88
N ILE A 37 -11.81 -15.28 8.18
CA ILE A 37 -10.90 -14.32 8.81
C ILE A 37 -9.66 -15.11 9.22
N LEU A 38 -8.49 -14.68 8.76
CA LEU A 38 -7.21 -15.32 9.05
C LEU A 38 -6.18 -14.28 9.46
N GLY A 39 -5.57 -14.42 10.64
CA GLY A 39 -4.60 -13.46 11.16
C GLY A 39 -5.14 -12.02 11.25
N GLY A 40 -6.43 -11.87 11.56
CA GLY A 40 -7.12 -10.57 11.63
C GLY A 40 -7.44 -9.95 10.27
N ILE A 41 -7.37 -10.72 9.18
CA ILE A 41 -7.65 -10.25 7.81
C ILE A 41 -8.89 -10.98 7.28
N LEU A 42 -9.93 -10.22 6.92
CA LEU A 42 -11.12 -10.77 6.30
C LEU A 42 -10.86 -11.08 4.82
N ILE A 43 -11.07 -12.33 4.39
CA ILE A 43 -10.95 -12.74 2.98
C ILE A 43 -12.31 -12.66 2.29
N PHE A 44 -12.66 -11.47 1.83
CA PHE A 44 -13.96 -11.17 1.21
C PHE A 44 -13.98 -11.37 -0.32
N LYS A 45 -13.63 -12.58 -0.76
CA LYS A 45 -13.63 -12.98 -2.17
C LYS A 45 -14.49 -14.21 -2.39
N ILE A 46 -15.14 -14.32 -3.55
CA ILE A 46 -15.72 -15.60 -3.96
C ILE A 46 -14.62 -16.48 -4.52
N GLY A 47 -14.60 -17.75 -4.10
CA GLY A 47 -13.74 -18.77 -4.68
C GLY A 47 -13.66 -20.03 -3.83
N LEU A 48 -13.32 -21.14 -4.49
CA LEU A 48 -13.21 -22.47 -3.87
C LEU A 48 -12.21 -22.53 -2.71
N LEU A 49 -11.19 -21.65 -2.74
CA LEU A 49 -10.22 -21.52 -1.66
C LEU A 49 -10.89 -21.12 -0.33
N ASN A 50 -11.89 -20.24 -0.35
CA ASN A 50 -12.54 -19.77 0.89
C ASN A 50 -13.22 -20.90 1.64
N SER A 51 -14.01 -21.72 0.95
CA SER A 51 -14.67 -22.89 1.55
C SER A 51 -13.65 -23.88 2.11
N TYR A 52 -12.51 -24.05 1.44
CA TYR A 52 -11.43 -24.91 1.94
C TYR A 52 -10.75 -24.32 3.19
N LEU A 53 -10.49 -23.01 3.22
CA LEU A 53 -9.92 -22.32 4.37
C LEU A 53 -10.86 -22.41 5.59
N VAL A 54 -12.16 -22.20 5.41
CA VAL A 54 -13.15 -22.34 6.50
C VAL A 54 -13.21 -23.78 7.01
N LYS A 55 -13.13 -24.79 6.13
CA LYS A 55 -13.01 -26.21 6.55
C LYS A 55 -11.76 -26.45 7.40
N LEU A 56 -10.62 -25.86 7.03
CA LEU A 56 -9.39 -25.97 7.83
C LEU A 56 -9.53 -25.29 9.20
N LEU A 57 -10.19 -24.12 9.26
CA LEU A 57 -10.49 -23.43 10.51
C LEU A 57 -11.38 -24.26 11.43
N LYS A 58 -12.51 -24.79 10.90
CA LYS A 58 -13.43 -25.70 11.61
C LYS A 58 -12.72 -26.94 12.15
N ALA A 59 -11.67 -27.42 11.48
CA ALA A 59 -10.85 -28.55 11.90
C ALA A 59 -9.70 -28.18 12.86
N GLY A 60 -9.60 -26.92 13.32
CA GLY A 60 -8.54 -26.44 14.20
C GLY A 60 -7.16 -26.27 13.53
N MET A 61 -7.10 -26.35 12.19
CA MET A 61 -5.86 -26.37 11.41
C MET A 61 -5.40 -24.97 10.96
N ARG A 62 -5.38 -24.01 11.89
CA ARG A 62 -5.14 -22.56 11.66
C ARG A 62 -3.87 -22.25 10.87
N ASN A 63 -2.72 -22.76 11.32
CA ASN A 63 -1.42 -22.52 10.65
C ASN A 63 -1.43 -23.02 9.19
N ARG A 64 -2.16 -24.10 8.92
CA ARG A 64 -2.33 -24.58 7.54
C ARG A 64 -3.22 -23.64 6.76
N ALA A 65 -4.36 -23.20 7.29
CA ALA A 65 -5.23 -22.23 6.64
C ALA A 65 -4.45 -20.96 6.26
N LEU A 66 -3.68 -20.41 7.21
CA LEU A 66 -2.84 -19.25 6.96
C LEU A 66 -1.78 -19.51 5.88
N GLY A 67 -1.06 -20.63 5.99
CA GLY A 67 -0.08 -21.05 4.97
C GLY A 67 -0.68 -21.23 3.57
N PHE A 68 -1.93 -21.70 3.48
CA PHE A 68 -2.64 -21.83 2.21
C PHE A 68 -3.02 -20.47 1.63
N ALA A 69 -3.46 -19.53 2.47
CA ALA A 69 -3.86 -18.18 2.06
C ALA A 69 -2.66 -17.31 1.64
N LEU A 70 -1.49 -17.50 2.26
CA LEU A 70 -0.23 -16.82 1.91
C LEU A 70 0.31 -17.19 0.53
N ASP A 71 -0.15 -18.31 -0.01
CA ASP A 71 0.34 -18.86 -1.25
C ASP A 71 -0.60 -18.54 -2.42
N ASN A 72 -0.19 -17.56 -3.22
CA ASN A 72 -0.93 -17.07 -4.38
C ASN A 72 -1.20 -18.12 -5.47
N SER A 73 -0.56 -19.30 -5.44
CA SER A 73 -0.81 -20.38 -6.41
C SER A 73 -1.91 -21.35 -6.00
N ASN A 74 -2.30 -21.37 -4.71
CA ASN A 74 -3.21 -22.39 -4.18
C ASN A 74 -4.65 -22.25 -4.67
N GLY A 75 -5.09 -21.06 -5.07
CA GLY A 75 -6.41 -20.89 -5.71
C GLY A 75 -6.56 -21.74 -6.97
N LYS A 76 -5.49 -21.87 -7.77
CA LYS A 76 -5.46 -22.75 -8.96
C LYS A 76 -5.43 -24.23 -8.58
N ILE A 77 -4.73 -24.58 -7.49
CA ILE A 77 -4.67 -25.97 -7.02
C ILE A 77 -6.03 -26.44 -6.50
N CYS A 78 -6.80 -25.60 -5.81
CA CYS A 78 -8.17 -25.90 -5.41
C CYS A 78 -9.08 -26.11 -6.64
N ALA A 79 -8.99 -25.23 -7.65
CA ALA A 79 -9.76 -25.40 -8.89
C ALA A 79 -9.40 -26.70 -9.64
N ILE A 80 -8.11 -27.04 -9.71
CA ILE A 80 -7.64 -28.30 -10.30
C ILE A 80 -8.12 -29.50 -9.47
N SER A 81 -8.10 -29.40 -8.14
CA SER A 81 -8.60 -30.45 -7.24
C SER A 81 -10.07 -30.75 -7.50
N ASP A 82 -10.90 -29.72 -7.64
CA ASP A 82 -12.34 -29.87 -7.88
C ASP A 82 -12.62 -30.37 -9.30
N PHE A 83 -11.84 -29.94 -10.30
CA PHE A 83 -11.90 -30.54 -11.64
C PHE A 83 -11.54 -32.03 -11.61
N LEU A 84 -10.50 -32.43 -10.86
CA LEU A 84 -10.09 -33.84 -10.75
C LEU A 84 -11.11 -34.71 -10.00
N GLU A 85 -11.95 -34.13 -9.12
CA GLU A 85 -13.09 -34.86 -8.51
C GLU A 85 -14.10 -35.36 -9.54
N SER A 86 -14.22 -34.68 -10.68
CA SER A 86 -15.12 -35.08 -11.77
C SER A 86 -14.60 -36.25 -12.63
N SER A 87 -13.40 -36.77 -12.34
CA SER A 87 -12.72 -37.78 -13.18
C SER A 87 -12.39 -39.09 -12.43
N VAL A 88 -12.51 -40.23 -13.13
CA VAL A 88 -12.37 -41.61 -12.62
C VAL A 88 -11.00 -41.86 -11.96
N ILE A 89 -10.97 -42.74 -10.94
CA ILE A 89 -9.86 -43.32 -10.11
C ILE A 89 -8.46 -42.67 -10.22
N PHE A 90 -7.87 -42.55 -11.40
CA PHE A 90 -6.57 -41.90 -11.63
C PHE A 90 -6.54 -40.42 -11.17
N GLY A 91 -7.66 -39.70 -11.31
CA GLY A 91 -7.82 -38.33 -10.82
C GLY A 91 -7.68 -38.21 -9.29
N HIS A 92 -8.08 -39.24 -8.55
CA HIS A 92 -8.05 -39.25 -7.08
C HIS A 92 -6.61 -39.35 -6.53
N ILE A 93 -5.74 -40.13 -7.17
CA ILE A 93 -4.34 -40.29 -6.77
C ILE A 93 -3.58 -38.99 -7.05
N LEU A 94 -3.73 -38.42 -8.25
CA LEU A 94 -3.13 -37.14 -8.62
C LEU A 94 -3.58 -36.02 -7.67
N LYS A 95 -4.88 -35.96 -7.35
CA LYS A 95 -5.43 -35.01 -6.37
C LYS A 95 -4.74 -35.12 -5.02
N LYS A 96 -4.63 -36.34 -4.46
CA LYS A 96 -3.95 -36.56 -3.17
C LYS A 96 -2.51 -36.07 -3.20
N PHE A 97 -1.81 -36.32 -4.30
CA PHE A 97 -0.44 -35.84 -4.51
C PHE A 97 -0.35 -34.31 -4.57
N PHE A 98 -1.17 -33.65 -5.40
CA PHE A 98 -1.18 -32.18 -5.50
C PHE A 98 -1.56 -31.50 -4.17
N ILE A 99 -2.58 -32.01 -3.46
CA ILE A 99 -2.96 -31.49 -2.15
C ILE A 99 -1.83 -31.72 -1.13
N TYR A 100 -1.13 -32.85 -1.18
CA TYR A 100 0.01 -33.12 -0.31
C TYR A 100 1.15 -32.12 -0.55
N LEU A 101 1.52 -31.87 -1.82
CA LEU A 101 2.52 -30.85 -2.16
C LEU A 101 2.09 -29.45 -1.71
N ALA A 102 0.82 -29.09 -1.93
CA ALA A 102 0.27 -27.81 -1.48
C ALA A 102 0.34 -27.67 0.04
N LYS A 103 0.08 -28.74 0.81
CA LYS A 103 0.24 -28.75 2.28
C LYS A 103 1.68 -28.51 2.72
N ILE A 104 2.67 -29.15 2.06
CA ILE A 104 4.08 -28.93 2.38
C ILE A 104 4.47 -27.48 2.10
N ARG A 105 4.08 -26.96 0.92
CA ARG A 105 4.37 -25.59 0.50
C ARG A 105 3.69 -24.57 1.43
N ALA A 106 2.43 -24.80 1.80
CA ALA A 106 1.71 -23.99 2.79
C ALA A 106 2.42 -23.96 4.15
N GLY A 107 2.92 -25.12 4.62
CA GLY A 107 3.70 -25.19 5.87
C GLY A 107 4.99 -24.35 5.80
N ARG A 108 5.73 -24.41 4.69
CA ARG A 108 6.93 -23.58 4.48
C ARG A 108 6.61 -22.08 4.42
N HIS A 109 5.54 -21.72 3.72
CA HIS A 109 5.09 -20.32 3.66
C HIS A 109 4.67 -19.80 5.02
N TYR A 110 3.89 -20.58 5.78
CA TYR A 110 3.52 -20.22 7.15
C TYR A 110 4.78 -19.91 7.97
N VAL A 111 5.72 -20.86 8.09
CA VAL A 111 6.94 -20.69 8.88
C VAL A 111 7.72 -19.45 8.44
N ARG A 112 7.93 -19.27 7.13
CA ARG A 112 8.68 -18.14 6.58
C ARG A 112 8.01 -16.80 6.89
N TYR A 113 6.72 -16.66 6.64
CA TYR A 113 6.04 -15.36 6.78
C TYR A 113 5.60 -15.06 8.22
N SER A 114 5.41 -16.06 9.08
CA SER A 114 5.03 -15.87 10.48
C SER A 114 6.21 -15.47 11.38
N ASP A 115 7.45 -15.67 10.96
CA ASP A 115 8.63 -15.34 11.77
C ASP A 115 8.82 -13.82 11.90
N ALA A 116 8.57 -13.28 13.09
CA ALA A 116 8.67 -11.84 13.36
C ALA A 116 10.11 -11.30 13.32
N ALA A 117 11.12 -12.17 13.43
CA ALA A 117 12.52 -11.75 13.44
C ALA A 117 13.05 -11.42 12.05
N ILE A 118 12.43 -11.94 10.99
CA ILE A 118 12.90 -11.72 9.62
C ILE A 118 12.50 -10.30 9.15
N PRO A 119 13.45 -9.47 8.68
CA PRO A 119 13.15 -8.18 8.09
C PRO A 119 12.24 -8.28 6.87
N TYR A 120 11.43 -7.25 6.62
CA TYR A 120 10.52 -7.22 5.47
C TYR A 120 11.26 -7.44 4.14
N CYS A 121 12.37 -6.74 3.91
CA CYS A 121 13.14 -6.86 2.67
C CYS A 121 13.71 -8.28 2.46
N ASP A 122 14.01 -9.02 3.52
CA ASP A 122 14.56 -10.39 3.43
C ASP A 122 13.50 -11.43 3.07
N LEU A 123 12.22 -11.11 3.28
CA LEU A 123 11.11 -11.96 2.82
C LEU A 123 10.89 -11.88 1.31
N LEU A 124 11.34 -10.81 0.67
CA LEU A 124 11.13 -10.55 -0.75
C LEU A 124 12.24 -11.15 -1.64
N GLY A 125 11.86 -11.60 -2.84
CA GLY A 125 12.79 -12.11 -3.83
C GLY A 125 13.56 -11.02 -4.58
N ASN A 126 14.05 -11.36 -5.77
CA ASN A 126 14.87 -10.47 -6.62
C ASN A 126 14.17 -10.13 -7.95
N GLY A 127 12.87 -10.44 -8.09
CA GLY A 127 12.09 -10.08 -9.28
C GLY A 127 11.81 -8.57 -9.33
N ASN A 128 11.43 -8.05 -10.49
CA ASN A 128 11.19 -6.60 -10.68
C ASN A 128 10.22 -6.01 -9.65
N PHE A 129 9.12 -6.71 -9.35
CA PHE A 129 8.12 -6.27 -8.38
C PHE A 129 8.67 -6.26 -6.94
N ASP A 130 9.39 -7.32 -6.55
CA ASP A 130 10.02 -7.42 -5.22
C ASP A 130 11.09 -6.33 -5.04
N THR A 131 11.87 -6.08 -6.09
CA THR A 131 12.87 -5.02 -6.13
C THR A 131 12.24 -3.62 -6.03
N TYR A 132 11.13 -3.39 -6.73
CA TYR A 132 10.33 -2.18 -6.59
C TYR A 132 9.84 -1.99 -5.15
N LEU A 133 9.32 -3.05 -4.52
CA LEU A 133 8.86 -3.00 -3.13
C LEU A 133 9.99 -2.67 -2.15
N LYS A 134 11.17 -3.28 -2.27
CA LYS A 134 12.35 -2.97 -1.44
C LYS A 134 12.78 -1.50 -1.55
N ASN A 135 12.56 -0.87 -2.70
CA ASN A 135 12.94 0.50 -3.00
C ASN A 135 11.72 1.45 -3.09
N ARG A 136 10.56 1.04 -2.53
CA ARG A 136 9.30 1.78 -2.75
C ARG A 136 9.37 3.19 -2.19
N PHE A 137 10.04 3.38 -1.05
CA PHE A 137 10.30 4.69 -0.46
C PHE A 137 11.21 5.60 -1.30
N SER A 138 11.92 5.05 -2.28
CA SER A 138 12.75 5.79 -3.23
C SER A 138 11.99 6.16 -4.51
N SER A 139 10.77 5.65 -4.71
CA SER A 139 9.99 5.93 -5.92
C SER A 139 9.16 7.21 -5.74
N GLU A 140 9.27 8.12 -6.71
CA GLU A 140 8.56 9.40 -6.74
C GLU A 140 7.04 9.27 -6.60
N THR A 141 6.47 8.16 -7.06
CA THR A 141 5.02 7.94 -7.01
C THR A 141 4.55 7.76 -5.56
N LEU A 142 5.39 7.22 -4.66
CA LEU A 142 5.05 7.21 -3.23
C LEU A 142 5.12 8.62 -2.67
N TRP A 143 6.04 9.46 -3.13
CA TRP A 143 6.23 10.80 -2.57
C TRP A 143 5.03 11.72 -2.82
N SER A 144 4.25 11.43 -3.86
CA SER A 144 3.00 12.14 -4.19
C SER A 144 2.00 12.20 -3.03
N ILE A 145 2.10 11.32 -2.03
CA ILE A 145 1.22 11.34 -0.84
C ILE A 145 1.63 12.37 0.21
N TYR A 146 2.94 12.66 0.38
CA TYR A 146 3.43 13.57 1.43
C TYR A 146 2.85 15.00 1.35
N PRO A 147 2.69 15.62 0.17
CA PRO A 147 2.04 16.92 0.04
C PRO A 147 0.62 16.95 0.66
N PHE A 148 -0.09 15.83 0.67
CA PHE A 148 -1.47 15.72 1.15
C PHE A 148 -1.58 15.44 2.65
N ILE A 149 -0.47 15.30 3.38
CA ILE A 149 -0.51 15.04 4.82
C ILE A 149 -1.32 16.11 5.59
N PRO A 150 -1.11 17.42 5.38
CA PRO A 150 -1.89 18.44 6.07
C PRO A 150 -3.40 18.30 5.83
N LEU A 151 -3.80 18.10 4.56
CA LEU A 151 -5.20 17.89 4.17
C LEU A 151 -5.82 16.67 4.88
N LEU A 152 -5.07 15.57 4.95
CA LEU A 152 -5.56 14.32 5.54
C LEU A 152 -5.61 14.36 7.07
N LYS A 153 -4.72 15.12 7.72
CA LYS A 153 -4.74 15.35 9.19
C LYS A 153 -6.05 16.02 9.62
N ASP A 154 -6.57 16.94 8.82
CA ASP A 154 -7.86 17.60 9.08
C ASP A 154 -9.07 16.66 8.91
N ARG A 155 -8.86 15.44 8.40
CA ARG A 155 -9.91 14.46 8.03
C ARG A 155 -9.63 13.04 8.54
N GLN A 156 -9.00 12.97 9.70
CA GLN A 156 -8.45 11.74 10.28
C GLN A 156 -9.50 10.81 10.94
N GLU A 157 -10.76 10.80 10.50
CA GLU A 157 -11.77 9.89 11.06
C GLU A 157 -11.56 8.45 10.53
N ARG A 158 -12.25 8.08 9.44
CA ARG A 158 -12.11 6.76 8.82
C ARG A 158 -11.48 6.92 7.46
N ILE A 159 -10.26 6.39 7.30
CA ILE A 159 -9.53 6.43 6.04
C ILE A 159 -9.48 5.04 5.42
N LEU A 160 -9.81 4.93 4.13
CA LEU A 160 -9.62 3.72 3.33
C LEU A 160 -8.39 3.86 2.44
N ASP A 161 -7.39 3.00 2.64
CA ASP A 161 -6.30 2.75 1.69
C ASP A 161 -6.70 1.57 0.78
N LEU A 162 -7.24 1.88 -0.39
CA LEU A 162 -7.74 0.91 -1.35
C LEU A 162 -6.64 0.49 -2.33
N SER A 163 -6.49 -0.82 -2.51
CA SER A 163 -5.34 -1.43 -3.20
C SER A 163 -4.01 -1.05 -2.56
N CYS A 164 -3.95 -1.13 -1.23
CA CYS A 164 -2.80 -0.73 -0.41
C CYS A 164 -1.53 -1.57 -0.66
N GLY A 165 -1.63 -2.68 -1.41
CA GLY A 165 -0.51 -3.58 -1.66
C GLY A 165 0.10 -4.08 -0.35
N MET A 166 1.42 -3.98 -0.23
CA MET A 166 2.14 -4.36 0.98
C MET A 166 2.16 -3.28 2.07
N GLY A 167 1.43 -2.17 1.90
CA GLY A 167 1.16 -1.21 2.97
C GLY A 167 2.10 0.00 3.05
N HIS A 168 2.86 0.32 2.00
CA HIS A 168 3.77 1.49 2.02
C HIS A 168 3.03 2.82 2.19
N SER A 169 1.91 3.01 1.48
CA SER A 169 1.00 4.14 1.71
C SER A 169 0.35 4.05 3.08
N SER A 170 -0.06 2.84 3.50
CA SER A 170 -0.69 2.60 4.80
C SER A 170 0.22 2.97 5.97
N PHE A 171 1.53 2.74 5.86
CA PHE A 171 2.52 3.20 6.84
C PHE A 171 2.57 4.72 6.92
N ILE A 172 2.48 5.42 5.79
CA ILE A 172 2.45 6.89 5.80
C ILE A 172 1.15 7.38 6.45
N LEU A 173 0.01 6.77 6.13
CA LEU A 173 -1.27 7.09 6.74
C LEU A 173 -1.26 6.84 8.26
N SER A 174 -0.81 5.67 8.71
CA SER A 174 -0.77 5.32 10.13
C SER A 174 0.22 6.17 10.93
N THR A 175 1.35 6.55 10.32
CA THR A 175 2.44 7.24 11.02
C THR A 175 2.25 8.75 11.06
N TYR A 176 1.89 9.37 9.94
CA TYR A 176 1.84 10.82 9.80
C TYR A 176 0.43 11.40 9.96
N ILE A 177 -0.61 10.64 9.61
CA ILE A 177 -2.01 11.09 9.74
C ILE A 177 -2.62 10.59 11.04
N LYS A 178 -2.34 9.33 11.42
CA LYS A 178 -2.90 8.68 12.62
C LYS A 178 -4.44 8.75 12.66
N PRO A 179 -5.14 8.23 11.63
CA PRO A 179 -6.58 8.26 11.62
C PRO A 179 -7.16 7.46 12.80
N ARG A 180 -8.33 7.86 13.27
CA ARG A 180 -9.11 7.14 14.29
C ARG A 180 -9.33 5.69 13.86
N GLN A 181 -9.53 5.45 12.57
CA GLN A 181 -9.54 4.11 12.01
C GLN A 181 -8.96 4.09 10.59
N LEU A 182 -7.95 3.23 10.37
CA LEU A 182 -7.39 2.95 9.06
C LEU A 182 -7.93 1.60 8.55
N PHE A 183 -8.50 1.62 7.35
CA PHE A 183 -8.91 0.44 6.62
C PHE A 183 -7.97 0.22 5.44
N CYS A 184 -7.46 -1.00 5.30
CA CYS A 184 -6.54 -1.38 4.24
C CYS A 184 -7.16 -2.52 3.42
N ALA A 185 -7.33 -2.30 2.12
CA ALA A 185 -7.94 -3.28 1.24
C ALA A 185 -7.05 -3.60 0.04
N ASP A 186 -6.91 -4.88 -0.31
CA ASP A 186 -6.17 -5.32 -1.50
C ASP A 186 -6.68 -6.68 -2.00
N LEU A 187 -6.34 -7.04 -3.23
CA LEU A 187 -6.71 -8.32 -3.83
C LEU A 187 -5.93 -9.51 -3.25
N LYS A 188 -4.70 -9.30 -2.81
CA LYS A 188 -3.77 -10.37 -2.43
C LYS A 188 -3.64 -10.47 -0.91
N PHE A 189 -4.10 -11.59 -0.35
CA PHE A 189 -3.97 -11.87 1.09
C PHE A 189 -2.52 -11.80 1.56
N SER A 190 -1.58 -12.34 0.79
CA SER A 190 -0.16 -12.31 1.16
C SER A 190 0.40 -10.89 1.29
N HIS A 191 -0.12 -9.94 0.50
CA HIS A 191 0.27 -8.53 0.60
C HIS A 191 -0.29 -7.90 1.87
N LEU A 192 -1.59 -8.10 2.15
CA LEU A 192 -2.22 -7.60 3.37
C LEU A 192 -1.60 -8.17 4.63
N TYR A 193 -1.21 -9.45 4.61
CA TYR A 193 -0.51 -10.07 5.73
C TYR A 193 0.84 -9.41 6.00
N MET A 194 1.60 -9.04 4.96
CA MET A 194 2.82 -8.24 5.12
C MET A 194 2.54 -6.81 5.57
N ALA A 195 1.49 -6.17 5.02
CA ALA A 195 1.08 -4.83 5.38
C ALA A 195 0.71 -4.72 6.86
N LYS A 196 -0.10 -5.65 7.36
CA LYS A 196 -0.44 -5.73 8.79
C LYS A 196 0.80 -5.99 9.63
N LYS A 197 1.64 -6.94 9.24
CA LYS A 197 2.79 -7.33 10.04
C LYS A 197 3.84 -6.23 10.18
N TYR A 198 4.15 -5.49 9.10
CA TYR A 198 5.29 -4.58 9.08
C TYR A 198 4.92 -3.10 9.01
N PHE A 199 3.79 -2.73 8.39
CA PHE A 199 3.54 -1.33 8.00
C PHE A 199 2.43 -0.64 8.80
N ALA A 200 1.35 -1.36 9.09
CA ALA A 200 0.18 -0.82 9.80
C ALA A 200 -0.51 -1.92 10.64
N PRO A 201 0.10 -2.36 11.76
CA PRO A 201 -0.42 -3.46 12.59
C PRO A 201 -1.83 -3.22 13.13
N ASP A 202 -2.14 -1.98 13.47
CA ASP A 202 -3.40 -1.57 14.08
C ASP A 202 -4.52 -1.27 13.05
N ALA A 203 -4.24 -1.41 11.75
CA ALA A 203 -5.25 -1.20 10.72
C ALA A 203 -6.21 -2.40 10.61
N THR A 204 -7.41 -2.12 10.10
CA THR A 204 -8.41 -3.13 9.71
C THR A 204 -8.15 -3.58 8.28
N PHE A 205 -8.00 -4.89 8.04
CA PHE A 205 -7.60 -5.44 6.74
C PHE A 205 -8.68 -6.27 6.06
N ILE A 206 -8.95 -5.98 4.79
CA ILE A 206 -9.97 -6.68 3.99
C ILE A 206 -9.40 -7.08 2.63
N CYS A 207 -9.24 -8.39 2.41
CA CYS A 207 -8.84 -8.95 1.13
C CYS A 207 -10.05 -9.03 0.19
N LEU A 208 -10.17 -8.09 -0.74
CA LEU A 208 -11.31 -7.93 -1.65
C LEU A 208 -10.87 -7.65 -3.09
N ASN A 209 -11.78 -7.82 -4.05
CA ASN A 209 -11.52 -7.45 -5.44
C ASN A 209 -12.30 -6.17 -5.78
N ALA A 210 -11.57 -5.07 -5.97
CA ALA A 210 -12.13 -3.75 -6.28
C ALA A 210 -12.79 -3.63 -7.67
N ASN A 211 -12.86 -4.71 -8.45
CA ASN A 211 -13.71 -4.78 -9.64
C ASN A 211 -15.20 -5.05 -9.30
N TYR A 212 -15.51 -5.38 -8.05
CA TYR A 212 -16.87 -5.57 -7.53
C TYR A 212 -17.24 -4.47 -6.53
N ALA A 213 -18.50 -4.45 -6.10
CA ALA A 213 -18.99 -3.53 -5.08
C ALA A 213 -18.18 -3.61 -3.78
N LEU A 214 -17.98 -2.48 -3.13
CA LEU A 214 -17.25 -2.39 -1.88
C LEU A 214 -18.18 -2.76 -0.71
N PRO A 215 -17.70 -3.53 0.28
CA PRO A 215 -18.55 -4.04 1.38
C PRO A 215 -18.86 -3.01 2.47
N PHE A 216 -18.72 -1.72 2.17
CA PHE A 216 -18.90 -0.62 3.10
C PHE A 216 -20.26 0.05 2.91
N GLU A 217 -20.75 0.65 3.98
CA GLU A 217 -21.98 1.44 3.96
C GLU A 217 -21.76 2.76 3.20
N ASP A 218 -22.87 3.40 2.84
CA ASP A 218 -22.84 4.74 2.24
C ASP A 218 -22.27 5.73 3.27
N ASP A 219 -21.60 6.78 2.78
CA ASP A 219 -21.07 7.87 3.62
C ASP A 219 -20.12 7.43 4.77
N PHE A 220 -19.45 6.28 4.63
CA PHE A 220 -18.72 5.65 5.72
C PHE A 220 -17.32 6.25 5.98
N PHE A 221 -16.61 6.68 4.95
CA PHE A 221 -15.22 7.17 5.03
C PHE A 221 -15.12 8.70 4.95
N SER A 222 -14.23 9.29 5.74
CA SER A 222 -13.85 10.70 5.60
C SER A 222 -12.86 10.91 4.46
N SER A 223 -12.01 9.92 4.20
CA SER A 223 -11.05 9.96 3.10
C SER A 223 -10.85 8.57 2.49
N LEU A 224 -10.67 8.52 1.17
CA LEU A 224 -10.31 7.32 0.43
C LEU A 224 -9.06 7.63 -0.39
N LEU A 225 -8.04 6.79 -0.26
CA LEU A 225 -6.81 6.85 -1.03
C LEU A 225 -6.70 5.62 -1.92
N MET A 226 -6.24 5.82 -3.15
CA MET A 226 -5.76 4.74 -4.00
C MET A 226 -4.49 5.23 -4.72
N LEU A 227 -3.36 4.62 -4.38
CA LEU A 227 -2.05 4.99 -4.92
C LEU A 227 -1.59 3.92 -5.93
N ASP A 228 -1.25 4.34 -7.15
CA ASP A 228 -0.54 3.50 -8.14
C ASP A 228 -1.27 2.17 -8.45
N ALA A 229 -2.62 2.21 -8.48
CA ALA A 229 -3.42 0.99 -8.61
C ALA A 229 -4.67 1.13 -9.49
N PHE A 230 -5.26 2.32 -9.61
CA PHE A 230 -6.55 2.49 -10.29
C PHE A 230 -6.50 2.07 -11.78
N GLN A 231 -5.37 2.30 -12.45
CA GLN A 231 -5.10 1.86 -13.82
C GLN A 231 -5.08 0.34 -14.03
N SER A 232 -4.95 -0.44 -12.95
CA SER A 232 -5.01 -1.91 -12.97
C SER A 232 -6.43 -2.46 -12.79
N ILE A 233 -7.40 -1.62 -12.43
CA ILE A 233 -8.81 -2.01 -12.28
C ILE A 233 -9.48 -2.03 -13.65
N GLN A 234 -10.26 -3.08 -13.95
CA GLN A 234 -11.03 -3.17 -15.19
C GLN A 234 -12.38 -2.45 -15.04
N GLY A 235 -13.09 -2.71 -13.95
CA GLY A 235 -14.40 -2.13 -13.63
C GLY A 235 -14.38 -0.69 -13.10
N ARG A 236 -13.50 0.18 -13.62
CA ARG A 236 -13.22 1.51 -13.03
C ARG A 236 -14.43 2.43 -12.88
N ALA A 237 -15.34 2.45 -13.86
CA ALA A 237 -16.55 3.26 -13.74
C ALA A 237 -17.47 2.76 -12.62
N GLY A 238 -17.49 1.43 -12.38
CA GLY A 238 -18.19 0.86 -11.24
C GLY A 238 -17.50 1.20 -9.93
N LEU A 239 -16.17 1.09 -9.89
CA LEU A 239 -15.38 1.42 -8.70
C LEU A 239 -15.46 2.92 -8.36
N ALA A 240 -15.42 3.82 -9.34
CA ALA A 240 -15.56 5.26 -9.11
C ALA A 240 -16.91 5.58 -8.43
N ARG A 241 -18.01 4.99 -8.91
CA ARG A 241 -19.32 5.11 -8.24
C ARG A 241 -19.32 4.56 -6.82
N GLU A 242 -18.64 3.45 -6.59
CA GLU A 242 -18.51 2.90 -5.24
C GLU A 242 -17.67 3.79 -4.33
N MET A 243 -16.59 4.40 -4.85
CA MET A 243 -15.80 5.39 -4.11
C MET A 243 -16.67 6.60 -3.73
N GLU A 244 -17.45 7.14 -4.67
CA GLU A 244 -18.40 8.23 -4.43
C GLU A 244 -19.45 7.86 -3.38
N ARG A 245 -19.95 6.61 -3.42
CA ARG A 245 -20.97 6.13 -2.48
C ARG A 245 -20.43 6.00 -1.05
N VAL A 246 -19.21 5.51 -0.89
CA VAL A 246 -18.66 5.20 0.45
C VAL A 246 -17.97 6.37 1.12
N ILE A 247 -17.64 7.45 0.39
CA ILE A 247 -17.16 8.68 1.02
C ILE A 247 -18.32 9.48 1.60
N SER A 248 -18.10 10.14 2.74
CA SER A 248 -19.08 11.05 3.32
C SER A 248 -19.31 12.28 2.43
N PRO A 249 -20.37 13.08 2.66
CA PRO A 249 -20.67 14.25 1.82
C PRO A 249 -19.55 15.30 1.77
N GLN A 250 -18.72 15.36 2.81
CA GLN A 250 -17.54 16.23 2.90
C GLN A 250 -16.24 15.47 2.62
N GLY A 251 -16.33 14.18 2.27
CA GLY A 251 -15.19 13.31 2.10
C GLY A 251 -14.32 13.67 0.90
N ILE A 252 -13.15 13.04 0.85
CA ILE A 252 -12.17 13.22 -0.22
C ILE A 252 -11.76 11.87 -0.79
N ILE A 253 -11.78 11.78 -2.11
CA ILE A 253 -11.17 10.70 -2.90
C ILE A 253 -9.84 11.22 -3.42
N LEU A 254 -8.75 10.53 -3.11
CA LEU A 254 -7.41 10.81 -3.61
C LEU A 254 -6.95 9.63 -4.48
N LEU A 255 -6.87 9.85 -5.78
CA LEU A 255 -6.21 8.93 -6.71
C LEU A 255 -4.85 9.50 -7.06
N LEU A 256 -3.80 8.81 -6.60
CA LEU A 256 -2.42 9.24 -6.78
C LEU A 256 -1.74 8.34 -7.81
N HIS A 257 -0.94 8.97 -8.67
CA HIS A 257 -0.20 8.32 -9.76
C HIS A 257 -1.12 7.60 -10.78
N LEU A 258 -1.73 8.38 -11.67
CA LEU A 258 -2.50 7.88 -12.82
C LEU A 258 -1.74 8.18 -14.11
N HIS A 259 -1.33 7.15 -14.84
CA HIS A 259 -0.68 7.39 -16.14
C HIS A 259 -1.64 8.04 -17.14
N ASN A 260 -1.11 9.01 -17.87
CA ASN A 260 -1.79 9.69 -18.95
C ASN A 260 -1.63 8.91 -20.27
N SER A 261 -2.73 8.50 -20.90
CA SER A 261 -2.69 7.76 -22.16
C SER A 261 -2.17 8.57 -23.35
N LEU A 262 -2.08 9.90 -23.24
CA LEU A 262 -1.56 10.77 -24.29
C LEU A 262 -0.03 10.79 -24.34
N ILE A 263 0.62 10.26 -23.29
CA ILE A 263 2.08 10.21 -23.16
C ILE A 263 2.53 8.76 -23.03
N ARG A 264 3.71 8.46 -23.59
CA ARG A 264 4.31 7.14 -23.43
C ARG A 264 4.79 6.95 -21.99
N ASN A 265 4.31 5.89 -21.35
CA ASN A 265 4.76 5.45 -20.03
C ASN A 265 5.43 4.06 -20.14
N VAL A 266 6.30 3.73 -19.20
CA VAL A 266 7.07 2.47 -19.21
C VAL A 266 6.19 1.29 -18.78
N SER A 267 5.41 1.44 -17.70
CA SER A 267 4.47 0.44 -17.21
C SER A 267 3.02 0.96 -17.04
N PRO A 268 2.35 1.37 -18.14
CA PRO A 268 1.11 2.18 -18.08
C PRO A 268 -0.11 1.50 -17.42
N GLY A 269 -0.21 0.17 -17.44
CA GLY A 269 -1.49 -0.51 -17.18
C GLY A 269 -2.54 -0.12 -18.23
N ILE A 270 -3.82 -0.02 -17.84
CA ILE A 270 -4.91 0.39 -18.73
C ILE A 270 -5.23 1.86 -18.46
N THR A 271 -4.68 2.76 -19.27
CA THR A 271 -4.69 4.21 -19.04
C THR A 271 -5.85 4.94 -19.71
N LEU A 272 -6.10 6.17 -19.27
CA LEU A 272 -7.04 7.13 -19.87
C LEU A 272 -6.34 8.48 -20.05
N PRO A 273 -6.86 9.36 -20.93
CA PRO A 273 -6.43 10.75 -20.96
C PRO A 273 -6.90 11.49 -19.69
N PRO A 274 -6.40 12.70 -19.39
CA PRO A 274 -6.78 13.43 -18.18
C PRO A 274 -8.30 13.60 -18.02
N SER A 275 -8.98 14.00 -19.09
CA SER A 275 -10.45 14.11 -19.11
C SER A 275 -11.16 12.78 -18.90
N GLY A 276 -10.58 11.67 -19.39
CA GLY A 276 -11.11 10.33 -19.19
C GLY A 276 -11.09 9.90 -17.73
N TRP A 277 -10.03 10.23 -16.99
CA TRP A 277 -9.98 9.98 -15.54
C TRP A 277 -11.02 10.80 -14.79
N ALA A 278 -11.14 12.09 -15.11
CA ALA A 278 -12.11 12.98 -14.46
C ALA A 278 -13.56 12.53 -14.71
N ASN A 279 -13.89 12.14 -15.94
CA ASN A 279 -15.25 11.73 -16.34
C ASN A 279 -15.75 10.44 -15.69
N LEU A 280 -14.90 9.68 -14.99
CA LEU A 280 -15.35 8.50 -14.24
C LEU A 280 -16.22 8.84 -13.03
N PHE A 281 -16.08 10.07 -12.52
CA PHE A 281 -16.82 10.60 -11.38
C PHE A 281 -17.94 11.52 -11.85
N GLN A 282 -19.10 11.42 -11.21
CA GLN A 282 -20.34 12.10 -11.60
C GLN A 282 -21.07 12.77 -10.43
N GLN A 283 -20.77 12.39 -9.20
CA GLN A 283 -21.45 12.86 -7.98
C GLN A 283 -20.57 13.78 -7.12
N VAL A 284 -19.27 13.83 -7.41
CA VAL A 284 -18.31 14.71 -6.74
C VAL A 284 -17.71 15.72 -7.71
N GLY A 285 -17.34 16.90 -7.19
CA GLY A 285 -16.43 17.80 -7.90
C GLY A 285 -15.06 17.14 -8.10
N VAL A 286 -14.47 17.27 -9.29
CA VAL A 286 -13.18 16.67 -9.62
C VAL A 286 -12.15 17.74 -9.93
N LYS A 287 -10.97 17.62 -9.33
CA LYS A 287 -9.77 18.36 -9.71
C LYS A 287 -8.70 17.37 -10.21
N THR A 288 -8.14 17.65 -11.37
CA THR A 288 -7.02 16.89 -11.93
C THR A 288 -5.77 17.78 -11.97
N MET A 289 -4.62 17.22 -11.59
CA MET A 289 -3.36 17.95 -11.51
C MET A 289 -2.21 17.12 -12.09
N PRO A 290 -1.19 17.74 -12.70
CA PRO A 290 0.05 17.04 -13.04
C PRO A 290 0.76 16.57 -11.77
N GLU A 291 1.05 15.26 -11.66
CA GLU A 291 1.74 14.71 -10.48
C GLU A 291 3.10 15.38 -10.26
N LYS A 292 3.86 15.57 -11.35
CA LYS A 292 5.16 16.22 -11.33
C LYS A 292 5.10 17.58 -10.63
N ASN A 293 4.16 18.44 -11.01
CA ASN A 293 4.05 19.77 -10.42
C ASN A 293 3.76 19.71 -8.91
N VAL A 294 2.89 18.79 -8.48
CA VAL A 294 2.56 18.61 -7.06
C VAL A 294 3.78 18.13 -6.27
N VAL A 295 4.53 17.17 -6.80
CA VAL A 295 5.75 16.68 -6.17
C VAL A 295 6.83 17.78 -6.13
N GLU A 296 7.04 18.50 -7.23
CA GLU A 296 8.04 19.57 -7.30
C GLU A 296 7.70 20.74 -6.37
N ASP A 297 6.43 21.15 -6.29
CA ASP A 297 5.96 22.20 -5.37
C ASP A 297 6.17 21.80 -3.90
N PHE A 298 6.01 20.52 -3.56
CA PHE A 298 6.31 20.01 -2.23
C PHE A 298 7.81 20.00 -1.93
N LEU A 299 8.62 19.42 -2.83
CA LEU A 299 10.07 19.27 -2.62
C LEU A 299 10.81 20.61 -2.60
N LEU A 300 10.47 21.51 -3.52
CA LEU A 300 11.18 22.77 -3.73
C LEU A 300 10.47 23.97 -3.09
N GLY A 301 9.14 23.95 -3.08
CA GLY A 301 8.31 25.06 -2.64
C GLY A 301 7.68 24.88 -1.26
N ASN A 302 7.85 23.72 -0.60
CA ASN A 302 7.28 23.44 0.72
C ASN A 302 5.75 23.71 0.81
N HIS A 303 4.99 23.40 -0.24
CA HIS A 303 3.55 23.64 -0.25
C HIS A 303 2.80 22.65 -1.13
N LEU A 304 1.48 22.61 -0.94
CA LEU A 304 0.51 21.97 -1.84
C LEU A 304 -0.50 23.04 -2.25
N ASP A 305 -0.61 23.37 -3.54
CA ASP A 305 -1.56 24.37 -4.03
C ASP A 305 -2.76 23.73 -4.73
N LEU A 306 -3.86 23.53 -4.00
CA LEU A 306 -5.11 22.99 -4.57
C LEU A 306 -5.99 24.08 -5.21
N ALA A 307 -5.65 25.36 -5.04
CA ALA A 307 -6.34 26.46 -5.72
C ALA A 307 -5.83 26.66 -7.15
N ARG A 308 -4.61 26.20 -7.47
CA ARG A 308 -4.01 26.33 -8.80
C ARG A 308 -4.84 25.62 -9.86
N GLU A 309 -5.13 26.33 -10.95
CA GLU A 309 -5.73 25.76 -12.14
C GLU A 309 -4.66 25.38 -13.15
N TYR A 310 -4.87 24.25 -13.84
CA TYR A 310 -3.98 23.74 -14.87
C TYR A 310 -4.71 23.76 -16.21
N SER A 311 -4.03 24.22 -17.26
CA SER A 311 -4.62 24.20 -18.60
C SER A 311 -4.71 22.76 -19.12
N GLU A 312 -5.56 22.54 -20.12
CA GLU A 312 -5.63 21.26 -20.80
C GLU A 312 -4.27 20.86 -21.39
N ALA A 313 -3.49 21.82 -21.89
CA ALA A 313 -2.14 21.58 -22.40
C ALA A 313 -1.19 21.08 -21.29
N ASP A 314 -1.27 21.66 -20.09
CA ASP A 314 -0.46 21.23 -18.94
C ASP A 314 -0.80 19.78 -18.57
N LEU A 315 -2.09 19.45 -18.47
CA LEU A 315 -2.56 18.11 -18.13
C LEU A 315 -2.18 17.08 -19.21
N ASN A 316 -2.41 17.42 -20.48
CA ASN A 316 -2.17 16.51 -21.60
C ASN A 316 -0.69 16.22 -21.81
N SER A 317 0.21 17.13 -21.41
CA SER A 317 1.66 16.94 -21.51
C SER A 317 2.30 16.23 -20.31
N SER A 318 1.56 16.04 -19.21
CA SER A 318 2.08 15.35 -18.02
C SER A 318 2.10 13.84 -18.20
N ASN A 319 3.18 13.17 -17.76
CA ASN A 319 3.29 11.71 -17.78
C ASN A 319 2.26 11.03 -16.88
N ALA A 320 2.08 11.59 -15.68
CA ALA A 320 1.19 11.09 -14.64
C ALA A 320 0.39 12.21 -14.00
N LEU A 321 -0.75 11.85 -13.44
CA LEU A 321 -1.78 12.75 -12.93
C LEU A 321 -2.18 12.35 -11.51
N ILE A 322 -2.67 13.35 -10.78
CA ILE A 322 -3.38 13.19 -9.52
C ILE A 322 -4.83 13.61 -9.75
N VAL A 323 -5.78 12.85 -9.20
CA VAL A 323 -7.20 13.18 -9.22
C VAL A 323 -7.72 13.29 -7.79
N ILE A 324 -8.38 14.41 -7.49
CA ILE A 324 -9.09 14.67 -6.24
C ILE A 324 -10.57 14.72 -6.54
N GLY A 325 -11.36 13.90 -5.86
CA GLY A 325 -12.82 13.96 -5.87
C GLY A 325 -13.34 14.48 -4.53
N THR A 326 -14.06 15.60 -4.52
CA THR A 326 -14.72 16.13 -3.32
C THR A 326 -15.82 17.14 -3.67
N ASN A 327 -16.85 17.23 -2.83
CA ASN A 327 -17.86 18.29 -2.88
C ASN A 327 -17.55 19.44 -1.91
N ASP A 328 -16.57 19.27 -1.01
CA ASP A 328 -16.17 20.31 -0.09
C ASP A 328 -15.17 21.25 -0.75
N LYS A 329 -15.67 22.33 -1.34
CA LYS A 329 -14.83 23.34 -2.00
C LYS A 329 -13.89 24.07 -1.03
N SER A 330 -14.15 24.03 0.28
CA SER A 330 -13.30 24.72 1.26
C SER A 330 -11.88 24.14 1.32
N VAL A 331 -11.68 22.89 0.88
CA VAL A 331 -10.36 22.25 0.85
C VAL A 331 -9.52 22.62 -0.38
N LEU A 332 -10.10 23.29 -1.37
CA LEU A 332 -9.42 23.65 -2.61
C LEU A 332 -8.65 24.97 -2.44
N HIS A 333 -7.73 24.99 -1.49
CA HIS A 333 -6.84 26.12 -1.19
C HIS A 333 -5.37 25.70 -1.12
N ALA A 334 -4.48 26.66 -0.94
CA ALA A 334 -3.06 26.40 -0.78
C ALA A 334 -2.72 26.03 0.67
N TYR A 335 -2.01 24.91 0.84
CA TYR A 335 -1.48 24.41 2.11
C TYR A 335 0.02 24.72 2.18
N PRO A 336 0.43 25.82 2.86
CA PRO A 336 1.83 26.13 3.06
C PRO A 336 2.46 25.18 4.09
N ASN A 337 3.79 25.11 4.11
CA ASN A 337 4.56 24.32 5.07
C ASN A 337 4.29 22.82 5.01
N ALA A 338 4.01 22.26 3.84
CA ALA A 338 3.68 20.85 3.68
C ALA A 338 4.82 19.89 4.13
N LEU A 339 6.09 20.29 4.00
CA LEU A 339 7.24 19.51 4.49
C LEU A 339 7.28 19.41 6.01
N SER A 340 6.71 20.37 6.76
CA SER A 340 6.81 20.37 8.23
C SER A 340 6.25 19.08 8.83
N SER A 341 5.09 18.62 8.33
CA SER A 341 4.47 17.38 8.80
C SER A 341 5.25 16.13 8.40
N PHE A 342 5.96 16.16 7.26
CA PHE A 342 6.85 15.07 6.85
C PHE A 342 8.12 15.00 7.72
N LEU A 343 8.70 16.15 8.05
CA LEU A 343 9.94 16.23 8.84
C LEU A 343 9.71 16.01 10.34
N GLU A 344 8.49 16.21 10.83
CA GLU A 344 8.13 16.06 12.24
C GLU A 344 8.42 14.65 12.78
N ILE A 345 8.20 13.61 11.98
CA ILE A 345 8.30 12.22 12.44
C ILE A 345 9.68 11.62 12.14
N LYS A 346 10.47 11.43 13.19
CA LYS A 346 11.83 10.85 13.14
C LYS A 346 11.94 9.59 14.01
N HIS A 347 10.99 8.66 13.86
CA HIS A 347 10.88 7.47 14.72
C HIS A 347 11.90 6.39 14.37
N ASN A 348 11.92 5.96 13.11
CA ASN A 348 12.81 4.90 12.64
C ASN A 348 13.47 5.33 11.32
N LEU A 349 14.51 6.14 11.47
CA LEU A 349 15.26 6.68 10.34
C LEU A 349 16.23 5.63 9.79
N ILE A 350 16.18 5.42 8.48
CA ILE A 350 17.14 4.58 7.75
C ILE A 350 17.73 5.35 6.58
N ILE A 351 18.97 5.01 6.22
CA ILE A 351 19.58 5.38 4.94
C ILE A 351 18.77 4.72 3.83
N ASN A 352 18.28 5.54 2.89
CA ASN A 352 17.37 5.10 1.85
C ASN A 352 17.99 3.91 1.06
N PRO A 353 17.25 2.79 0.87
CA PRO A 353 17.75 1.56 0.23
C PRO A 353 18.42 1.75 -1.13
N ILE A 354 18.04 2.80 -1.87
CA ILE A 354 18.65 3.15 -3.17
C ILE A 354 20.12 3.56 -3.06
N TYR A 355 20.62 3.88 -1.86
CA TYR A 355 22.03 4.19 -1.64
C TYR A 355 22.82 2.93 -1.26
N ALA A 356 23.95 2.74 -1.95
CA ALA A 356 25.04 1.90 -1.50
C ALA A 356 25.88 2.67 -0.47
N ILE A 357 26.30 1.99 0.60
CA ILE A 357 27.03 2.59 1.72
C ILE A 357 28.51 2.21 1.60
N ASP A 358 29.39 3.21 1.52
CA ASP A 358 30.85 3.05 1.53
C ASP A 358 31.44 3.65 2.80
N HIS A 359 31.97 2.78 3.67
CA HIS A 359 32.59 3.20 4.94
C HIS A 359 34.06 3.57 4.72
N ARG A 360 34.40 4.83 5.00
CA ARG A 360 35.77 5.33 5.08
C ARG A 360 36.14 5.57 6.54
N ARG A 361 37.43 5.75 6.83
CA ARG A 361 37.95 5.82 8.22
C ARG A 361 37.28 6.89 9.09
N ASP A 362 36.85 8.01 8.51
CA ASP A 362 36.31 9.20 9.19
C ASP A 362 34.92 9.64 8.69
N ARG A 363 34.35 8.94 7.69
CA ARG A 363 33.10 9.34 7.03
C ARG A 363 32.42 8.15 6.38
N VAL A 364 31.11 8.28 6.14
CA VAL A 364 30.35 7.33 5.33
C VAL A 364 29.88 8.04 4.08
N ILE A 365 30.16 7.45 2.91
CA ILE A 365 29.77 7.98 1.61
C ILE A 365 28.61 7.13 1.08
N LEU A 366 27.53 7.79 0.70
CA LEU A 366 26.34 7.18 0.15
C LEU A 366 26.34 7.39 -1.36
N HIS A 367 26.40 6.32 -2.14
CA HIS A 367 26.33 6.39 -3.60
C HIS A 367 24.99 5.89 -4.08
N ARG A 368 24.23 6.74 -4.79
CA ARG A 368 22.95 6.34 -5.36
C ARG A 368 23.16 5.24 -6.40
N LYS A 369 22.48 4.12 -6.23
CA LYS A 369 22.54 2.97 -7.12
C LYS A 369 21.14 2.47 -7.42
N PHE A 370 20.66 2.78 -8.63
CA PHE A 370 19.37 2.26 -9.08
C PHE A 370 19.38 0.73 -9.08
N PRO A 371 18.28 0.10 -8.62
CA PRO A 371 18.23 -1.35 -8.53
C PRO A 371 18.06 -2.00 -9.91
N SER A 372 17.56 -1.27 -10.90
CA SER A 372 17.52 -1.66 -12.31
C SER A 372 17.33 -0.44 -13.21
N GLU A 373 17.68 -0.57 -14.50
CA GLU A 373 17.39 0.47 -15.49
C GLU A 373 15.89 0.65 -15.73
N PHE A 374 15.11 -0.43 -15.55
CA PHE A 374 13.65 -0.37 -15.57
C PHE A 374 13.12 0.57 -14.47
N PHE A 375 13.60 0.41 -13.23
CA PHE A 375 13.20 1.29 -12.13
C PHE A 375 13.60 2.74 -12.39
N ARG A 376 14.83 2.96 -12.88
CA ARG A 376 15.32 4.30 -13.24
C ARG A 376 14.46 4.97 -14.31
N SER A 377 14.08 4.22 -15.34
CA SER A 377 13.26 4.72 -16.45
C SER A 377 11.81 5.02 -16.05
N GLU A 378 11.25 4.23 -15.13
CA GLU A 378 9.88 4.42 -14.62
C GLU A 378 9.79 5.66 -13.70
N TYR A 379 10.84 5.97 -12.94
CA TYR A 379 10.84 7.04 -11.94
C TYR A 379 11.91 8.12 -12.23
N PRO A 380 11.70 8.98 -13.23
CA PRO A 380 12.68 9.99 -13.65
C PRO A 380 12.85 11.15 -12.63
N LEU A 381 11.83 11.51 -11.86
CA LEU A 381 11.97 12.49 -10.77
C LEU A 381 12.82 11.94 -9.62
N THR A 382 12.81 10.61 -9.39
CA THR A 382 13.75 9.99 -8.45
C THR A 382 15.18 10.28 -8.84
N GLU A 383 15.51 10.17 -10.14
CA GLU A 383 16.84 10.53 -10.63
C GLU A 383 17.14 12.03 -10.52
N LYS A 384 16.13 12.87 -10.76
CA LYS A 384 16.31 14.32 -10.70
C LYS A 384 16.58 14.84 -9.28
N TYR A 385 15.92 14.27 -8.28
CA TYR A 385 15.87 14.85 -6.93
C TYR A 385 16.72 14.14 -5.89
N LEU A 386 17.03 12.85 -6.05
CA LEU A 386 17.95 12.20 -5.12
C LEU A 386 19.39 12.57 -5.47
N PRO A 387 20.20 13.05 -4.51
CA PRO A 387 21.62 13.28 -4.74
C PRO A 387 22.31 12.02 -5.27
N ASN A 388 23.22 12.17 -6.24
CA ASN A 388 24.04 11.06 -6.71
C ASN A 388 24.98 10.54 -5.62
N GLU A 389 25.46 11.46 -4.76
CA GLU A 389 26.31 11.17 -3.61
C GLU A 389 25.83 11.99 -2.41
N TYR A 390 25.94 11.41 -1.21
CA TYR A 390 25.74 12.13 0.06
C TYR A 390 26.82 11.69 1.06
N ILE A 391 27.36 12.63 1.84
CA ILE A 391 28.41 12.34 2.82
C ILE A 391 27.82 12.49 4.22
N LEU A 392 27.90 11.42 5.01
CA LEU A 392 27.66 11.50 6.45
C LEU A 392 28.95 11.96 7.13
N ASP A 393 28.85 13.04 7.90
CA ASP A 393 29.93 13.48 8.77
C ASP A 393 30.25 12.44 9.86
N GLU A 394 31.35 12.64 10.58
CA GLU A 394 31.84 11.70 11.59
C GLU A 394 30.77 11.33 12.63
N LYS A 395 29.96 12.29 13.10
CA LYS A 395 28.94 12.02 14.11
C LYS A 395 27.78 11.22 13.56
N LEU A 396 27.27 11.58 12.38
CA LEU A 396 26.19 10.84 11.72
C LEU A 396 26.66 9.45 11.27
N ALA A 397 27.92 9.33 10.86
CA ALA A 397 28.56 8.04 10.59
C ALA A 397 28.61 7.16 11.84
N LEU A 398 29.01 7.70 13.00
CA LEU A 398 28.98 6.99 14.28
C LEU A 398 27.56 6.65 14.76
N ALA A 399 26.57 7.47 14.40
CA ALA A 399 25.16 7.21 14.68
C ALA A 399 24.54 6.14 13.78
N SER A 400 25.22 5.77 12.69
CA SER A 400 24.74 4.75 11.75
C SER A 400 25.12 3.33 12.20
N ASN A 401 24.17 2.42 12.15
CA ASN A 401 24.40 0.98 12.34
C ASN A 401 23.74 0.22 11.18
N GLY A 402 24.57 -0.23 10.24
CA GLY A 402 24.08 -0.71 8.95
C GLY A 402 23.34 0.41 8.23
N ARG A 403 22.04 0.23 7.96
CA ARG A 403 21.19 1.27 7.36
C ARG A 403 20.49 2.15 8.38
N TYR A 404 20.41 1.75 9.64
CA TYR A 404 19.66 2.50 10.65
C TYR A 404 20.46 3.70 11.14
N LEU A 405 19.80 4.84 11.27
CA LEU A 405 20.38 6.06 11.83
C LEU A 405 19.80 6.33 13.21
N ASN A 406 20.58 6.04 14.26
CA ASN A 406 20.11 6.19 15.64
C ASN A 406 20.38 7.58 16.19
N ILE A 407 19.46 8.50 15.90
CA ILE A 407 19.57 9.91 16.33
C ILE A 407 19.44 10.10 17.84
N LYS A 408 18.78 9.19 18.57
CA LYS A 408 18.58 9.29 20.03
C LYS A 408 19.85 8.93 20.80
N LEU A 409 20.64 7.99 20.31
CA LEU A 409 21.89 7.57 20.95
C LEU A 409 23.03 8.57 20.73
N ALA A 410 22.97 9.39 19.67
CA ALA A 410 24.11 10.16 19.20
C ALA A 410 24.34 11.53 19.87
N ARG A 411 23.55 11.93 20.88
CA ARG A 411 23.61 13.26 21.52
C ARG A 411 23.78 14.39 20.49
N LEU A 412 22.95 14.35 19.45
CA LEU A 412 23.03 15.27 18.31
C LEU A 412 22.80 16.72 18.76
N SER A 413 23.59 17.64 18.22
CA SER A 413 23.36 19.08 18.36
C SER A 413 22.19 19.54 17.47
N GLU A 414 21.70 20.76 17.69
CA GLU A 414 20.68 21.37 16.83
C GLU A 414 21.12 21.42 15.35
N LYS A 415 22.40 21.72 15.10
CA LYS A 415 22.99 21.68 13.76
C LYS A 415 22.93 20.27 13.14
N ASP A 416 23.19 19.24 13.93
CA ASP A 416 23.17 17.86 13.45
C ASP A 416 21.72 17.42 13.12
N LEU A 417 20.73 17.87 13.91
CA LEU A 417 19.31 17.64 13.61
C LEU A 417 18.84 18.34 12.34
N LEU A 418 19.30 19.57 12.09
CA LEU A 418 19.04 20.26 10.81
C LEU A 418 19.66 19.52 9.62
N ASN A 419 20.84 18.92 9.79
CA ASN A 419 21.44 18.07 8.77
C ASN A 419 20.58 16.82 8.49
N VAL A 420 20.05 16.17 9.54
CA VAL A 420 19.12 15.04 9.37
C VAL A 420 17.84 15.47 8.64
N GLU A 421 17.28 16.64 8.95
CA GLU A 421 16.12 17.15 8.22
C GLU A 421 16.43 17.43 6.74
N GLU A 422 17.61 17.97 6.45
CA GLU A 422 18.05 18.17 5.07
C GLU A 422 18.24 16.84 4.33
N MET A 423 18.76 15.81 5.01
CA MET A 423 18.82 14.45 4.48
C MET A 423 17.43 13.87 4.21
N MET A 424 16.46 14.15 5.07
CA MET A 424 15.07 13.71 4.88
C MET A 424 14.41 14.42 3.71
N LYS A 425 14.58 15.74 3.57
CA LYS A 425 14.07 16.51 2.42
C LYS A 425 14.58 15.97 1.08
N ASN A 426 15.85 15.56 1.05
CA ASN A 426 16.49 15.00 -0.14
C ASN A 426 16.34 13.46 -0.24
N PHE A 427 15.54 12.84 0.63
CA PHE A 427 15.30 11.39 0.70
C PHE A 427 16.57 10.54 0.83
N ALA A 428 17.70 11.11 1.25
CA ALA A 428 18.92 10.34 1.58
C ALA A 428 18.71 9.48 2.83
N VAL A 429 17.95 10.02 3.78
CA VAL A 429 17.41 9.30 4.93
C VAL A 429 15.88 9.37 4.87
N ILE A 430 15.24 8.27 5.22
CA ILE A 430 13.78 8.13 5.21
C ILE A 430 13.33 7.56 6.55
N ASN A 431 12.11 7.90 6.97
CA ASN A 431 11.44 7.17 8.03
C ASN A 431 10.76 5.95 7.40
N ALA A 432 11.04 4.76 7.92
CA ALA A 432 10.52 3.48 7.43
C ALA A 432 9.94 2.66 8.60
N PRO A 433 9.11 1.64 8.35
CA PRO A 433 8.61 0.80 9.42
C PRO A 433 9.74 0.08 10.16
N GLU A 434 9.50 -0.31 11.40
CA GLU A 434 10.44 -1.13 12.15
C GLU A 434 10.67 -2.47 11.43
N ASN A 435 11.90 -2.98 11.49
CA ASN A 435 12.30 -4.21 10.82
C ASN A 435 12.10 -4.21 9.28
N TYR A 436 12.24 -3.04 8.64
CA TYR A 436 12.10 -2.91 7.19
C TYR A 436 13.25 -3.56 6.39
N SER A 437 14.50 -3.31 6.79
CA SER A 437 15.71 -3.75 6.08
C SER A 437 16.83 -4.19 6.99
#